data_AF-A0A7X2UYK5-F1
#
_entry.id   AF-A0A7X2UYK5-F1
#
_cell.length_a   1.000
_cell.length_b   1.000
_cell.length_c   1.000
_cell.angle_alpha   90.00
_cell.angle_beta   90.00
_cell.angle_gamma   90.00
#
_symmetry.space_group_name_H-M   'P 1'
#
loop_
_entity.id
_entity.type
_entity.pdbx_description
1 polymer ?
#
loop_
_entity_poly.entity_id
_entity_poly.type
_entity_poly.pdbx_seq_one_letter_code
_entity_poly.pdbx_strand_id
1 'polypeptide(L)' 'MSRKTILPDRLENALLTINQLSKILISNEALRDSEPAPQLDHLDVDAVMRAVLLISGQAHDDFCEIMNSAEARP' A
#
# COMPACT_ATOMS: atom_id res chain seq x y z
N MET A 1 7.34 18.00 -14.65
CA MET A 1 6.22 17.08 -14.93
C MET A 1 4.92 17.80 -14.65
N SER A 2 3.91 17.64 -15.52
CA SER A 2 2.59 18.27 -15.32
C SER A 2 1.85 17.55 -14.19
N ARG A 3 1.17 18.29 -13.30
CA ARG A 3 0.39 17.72 -12.17
C ARG A 3 -0.56 16.58 -12.58
N LYS A 4 -1.03 16.56 -13.83
CA LYS A 4 -1.95 15.55 -14.38
C LYS A 4 -1.37 14.15 -14.51
N THR A 5 -0.05 13.96 -14.56
CA THR A 5 0.57 12.63 -14.63
C THR A 5 0.98 12.10 -13.26
N ILE A 6 1.02 12.96 -12.24
CA ILE A 6 1.56 12.59 -10.92
C ILE A 6 0.58 11.73 -10.12
N LEU A 7 -0.74 11.94 -10.27
CA LEU A 7 -1.75 11.23 -9.49
C LEU A 7 -1.88 9.74 -9.87
N PRO A 8 -2.00 9.36 -11.16
CA PRO A 8 -2.05 7.95 -11.54
C PRO A 8 -0.78 7.18 -11.15
N ASP A 9 0.39 7.76 -11.39
CA ASP A 9 1.68 7.15 -11.03
C ASP A 9 1.81 6.99 -9.51
N ARG A 10 1.33 7.97 -8.72
CA ARG A 10 1.31 7.90 -7.26
C ARG A 10 0.38 6.80 -6.75
N LEU A 11 -0.82 6.70 -7.33
CA LEU A 11 -1.78 5.65 -7.02
C LEU A 11 -1.22 4.25 -7.33
N GLU A 12 -0.62 4.06 -8.51
CA GLU A 12 0.00 2.80 -8.90
C GLU A 12 1.10 2.39 -7.91
N ASN A 13 2.00 3.33 -7.57
CA ASN A 13 3.05 3.10 -6.59
C ASN A 13 2.50 2.75 -5.20
N ALA A 14 1.42 3.42 -4.77
CA ALA A 14 0.76 3.14 -3.50
C ALA A 14 0.17 1.71 -3.48
N LEU A 15 -0.53 1.32 -4.55
CA LEU A 15 -1.11 -0.02 -4.68
C LEU A 15 -0.04 -1.13 -4.73
N LEU A 16 1.06 -0.91 -5.46
CA LEU A 16 2.19 -1.83 -5.48
C LEU A 16 2.82 -1.98 -4.09
N THR A 17 2.98 -0.87 -3.37
CA THR A 17 3.55 -0.88 -2.01
C THR A 17 2.64 -1.64 -1.05
N ILE A 18 1.33 -1.38 -1.07
CA ILE A 18 0.34 -2.13 -0.26
C ILE A 18 0.44 -3.63 -0.54
N ASN A 19 0.54 -4.02 -1.82
CA ASN A 19 0.65 -5.42 -2.23
C ASN A 19 1.91 -6.09 -1.65
N GLN A 20 3.06 -5.43 -1.75
CA GLN A 20 4.32 -5.98 -1.21
C GLN A 20 4.31 -6.08 0.32
N LEU A 21 3.83 -5.06 1.02
CA LEU A 21 3.72 -5.09 2.48
C LEU A 21 2.74 -6.17 2.96
N SER A 22 1.62 -6.34 2.25
CA SER A 22 0.64 -7.41 2.55
C SER A 22 1.26 -8.80 2.38
N LYS A 23 2.07 -9.01 1.33
CA LYS A 23 2.80 -10.27 1.13
C LYS A 23 3.78 -10.54 2.27
N ILE A 24 4.51 -9.53 2.72
CA ILE A 24 5.44 -9.65 3.85
C ILE A 24 4.69 -10.09 5.11
N LEU A 25 3.55 -9.47 5.40
CA LEU A 25 2.72 -9.85 6.55
C LEU A 25 2.22 -11.30 6.47
N ILE A 26 1.66 -11.70 5.32
CA ILE A 26 1.16 -13.06 5.10
C ILE A 26 2.30 -14.08 5.19
N SER A 27 3.46 -13.79 4.59
CA SER A 27 4.63 -14.67 4.66
C SER A 27 5.18 -14.77 6.08
N ASN A 28 5.19 -13.68 6.84
CA ASN A 28 5.63 -13.70 8.23
C ASN A 28 4.72 -14.58 9.10
N GLU A 29 3.40 -14.48 8.90
CA GLU A 29 2.44 -15.34 9.62
C GLU A 29 2.57 -16.81 9.19
N ALA A 30 2.75 -17.09 7.90
CA ALA A 30 2.87 -18.46 7.38
C ALA A 30 4.16 -19.16 7.81
N LEU A 31 5.21 -18.39 8.09
CA LEU A 31 6.52 -18.89 8.55
C LEU A 31 6.66 -18.87 10.06
N ARG A 32 5.62 -18.44 10.79
CA ARG A 32 5.62 -18.43 12.24
C ARG A 32 5.94 -19.84 12.76
N ASP A 33 6.86 -19.92 13.72
CA ASP A 33 7.39 -21.17 14.29
C ASP A 33 8.23 -22.06 13.34
N SER A 34 8.57 -21.57 12.14
CA SER A 34 9.46 -22.25 11.19
C SER A 34 10.90 -21.74 11.32
N GLU A 35 11.83 -22.54 11.85
CA GLU A 35 13.26 -22.24 11.76
C GLU A 35 13.82 -22.53 10.35
N PRO A 36 14.76 -21.73 9.78
CA PRO A 36 15.51 -20.61 10.37
C PRO A 36 15.24 -19.26 9.66
N ALA A 37 14.03 -19.00 9.18
CA ALA A 37 13.75 -17.78 8.43
C ALA A 37 13.68 -16.55 9.36
N PRO A 38 14.26 -15.39 8.98
CA PRO A 38 14.07 -14.15 9.73
C PRO A 38 12.59 -13.75 9.70
N GLN A 39 11.99 -13.61 10.88
CA GLN A 39 10.60 -13.24 11.09
C GLN A 39 10.52 -11.82 11.68
N LEU A 40 9.48 -11.07 11.30
CA LEU A 40 9.20 -9.79 11.95
C LEU A 40 8.61 -10.08 13.33
N ASP A 41 9.04 -9.32 14.33
CA ASP A 41 8.44 -9.38 15.66
C ASP A 41 7.05 -8.69 15.68
N HIS A 42 6.38 -8.74 16.84
CA HIS A 42 5.06 -8.14 16.98
C HIS A 42 5.03 -6.62 16.76
N LEU A 43 6.10 -5.90 17.16
CA LEU A 43 6.19 -4.45 16.99
C LEU A 43 6.35 -4.09 15.51
N ASP A 44 7.18 -4.85 14.80
CA ASP A 44 7.43 -4.70 13.38
C ASP A 44 6.19 -5.04 12.54
N VAL A 45 5.46 -6.09 12.89
CA VAL A 45 4.17 -6.45 12.25
C VAL A 45 3.16 -5.31 12.38
N ASP A 46 3.01 -4.76 13.58
CA ASP A 46 2.09 -3.64 13.84
C ASP A 46 2.49 -2.38 13.04
N ALA A 47 3.80 -2.10 12.95
CA ALA A 47 4.31 -0.99 12.15
C ALA A 47 3.98 -1.16 10.66
N VAL A 48 4.17 -2.36 10.12
CA VAL A 48 3.85 -2.68 8.71
C VAL A 48 2.34 -2.60 8.46
N MET A 49 1.49 -3.10 9.38
CA MET A 49 0.03 -2.94 9.25
C MET A 49 -0.39 -1.47 9.25
N ARG A 50 0.17 -0.65 10.14
CA ARG A 50 -0.11 0.80 10.17
C ARG A 50 0.31 1.48 8.87
N ALA A 51 1.46 1.11 8.31
CA ALA A 51 1.90 1.62 7.01
C ALA A 51 0.92 1.23 5.89
N VAL A 52 0.45 -0.02 5.84
CA VAL A 52 -0.57 -0.47 4.89
C VAL A 52 -1.84 0.36 5.00
N LEU A 53 -2.34 0.60 6.22
CA LEU A 53 -3.56 1.39 6.44
C LEU A 53 -3.40 2.85 5.97
N LEU A 54 -2.27 3.49 6.31
CA LEU A 54 -1.99 4.86 5.90
C LEU A 54 -1.91 5.00 4.37
N ILE A 55 -1.16 4.10 3.71
CA ILE A 55 -1.00 4.12 2.26
C ILE A 55 -2.34 3.81 1.57
N SER A 56 -3.16 2.93 2.15
CA SER A 56 -4.49 2.61 1.62
C SER A 56 -5.43 3.81 1.67
N GLY A 57 -5.39 4.59 2.75
CA GLY A 57 -6.14 5.85 2.85
C GLY A 57 -5.73 6.84 1.75
N GLN A 58 -4.41 7.04 1.57
CA GLN A 58 -3.91 7.91 0.51
C GLN A 58 -4.27 7.40 -0.90
N ALA A 59 -4.18 6.09 -1.14
CA ALA A 59 -4.57 5.49 -2.42
C ALA A 59 -6.07 5.68 -2.71
N HIS A 60 -6.91 5.60 -1.67
CA HIS A 60 -8.34 5.87 -1.81
C HIS A 60 -8.60 7.32 -2.21
N ASP A 61 -7.95 8.28 -1.54
CA ASP A 61 -8.08 9.71 -1.86
C ASP A 61 -7.62 10.00 -3.30
N ASP A 62 -6.48 9.43 -3.70
CA ASP A 62 -5.93 9.55 -5.06
C ASP A 62 -6.89 8.98 -6.12
N PHE A 63 -7.48 7.81 -5.84
CA PHE A 63 -8.46 7.19 -6.72
C PHE A 63 -9.71 8.07 -6.89
N CYS A 64 -10.26 8.58 -5.78
CA CYS A 64 -11.40 9.48 -5.80
C CYS A 64 -11.11 10.76 -6.58
N GLU A 65 -9.93 11.36 -6.41
CA GLU A 65 -9.51 12.55 -7.16
C GLU A 65 -9.43 12.27 -8.66
N ILE A 66 -8.84 11.14 -9.07
CA ILE A 66 -8.76 10.73 -10.47
C ILE A 66 -10.17 10.56 -11.07
N MET A 67 -11.05 9.82 -10.41
CA MET A 67 -12.40 9.54 -10.91
C MET A 67 -13.23 10.82 -11.02
N ASN A 68 -13.23 11.67 -10.00
CA ASN A 68 -13.96 12.94 -10.02
C ASN A 68 -13.41 13.90 -11.08
N SER A 69 -12.10 13.87 -11.35
CA SER A 69 -11.49 14.69 -12.41
C SER A 69 -11.81 14.20 -13.83
N ALA A 70 -12.14 12.91 -13.97
CA ALA A 70 -12.55 12.31 -15.24
C ALA A 70 -14.02 12.63 -15.56
N GLU A 71 -14.90 12.59 -14.55
CA GLU A 71 -16.32 12.97 -14.68
C GLU A 71 -16.52 14.47 -14.96
N ALA A 72 -15.58 15.32 -14.52
CA ALA A 72 -15.62 16.77 -14.76
C ALA A 72 -15.21 17.20 -16.18
N ARG A 73 -14.90 16.28 -17.10
CA ARG A 73 -14.64 16.60 -18.51
C ARG A 73 -15.98 16.60 -19.29
N PRO A 74 -16.39 17.74 -19.88
CA PRO A 74 -17.64 17.84 -20.65
C PRO A 74 -17.61 17.02 -21.95
#